data_AF-A0A963FAI6-F1
#
_entry.id   AF-A0A963FAI6-F1
#
_cell.length_a   1.000
_cell.length_b   1.000
_cell.length_c   1.000
_cell.angle_alpha   90.00
_cell.angle_beta   90.00
_cell.angle_gamma   90.00
#
_symmetry.space_group_name_H-M   'P 1'
#
loop_
_entity.id
_entity.type
_entity.pdbx_description
1 polymer ?
#
loop_
_entity_poly.entity_id
_entity_poly.type
_entity_poly.pdbx_seq_one_letter_code
_entity_poly.pdbx_strand_id
1 'polypeptide(L)'
;GVTSSRRIERLCRENIVFMALGADLQPDHSTIADFISRSPETIGGLFTQIVMTCDKLGLIGKEMFAIDGCKLPSNASKQWSGTHEAELKGSEPF
;
A
#
# COMPACT_ATOMS: atom_id res chain seq x y z
N GLY A 1 4.58 -7.45 -3.54
CA GLY A 1 3.23 -7.96 -3.87
C GLY A 1 3.04 -8.08 -5.38
N VAL A 2 1.87 -8.53 -5.84
CA VAL A 2 1.50 -8.57 -7.27
C VAL A 2 0.66 -7.33 -7.60
N THR A 3 1.13 -6.48 -8.51
CA THR A 3 0.47 -5.20 -8.85
C THR A 3 -0.01 -5.12 -10.29
N SER A 4 0.45 -6.01 -11.18
CA SER A 4 0.05 -6.03 -12.59
C SER A 4 -1.28 -6.75 -12.78
N SER A 5 -2.27 -6.10 -13.38
CA SER A 5 -3.58 -6.70 -13.69
C SER A 5 -3.46 -7.94 -14.58
N ARG A 6 -2.55 -7.94 -15.58
CA ARG A 6 -2.26 -9.12 -16.43
C ARG A 6 -1.71 -10.29 -15.62
N ARG A 7 -0.88 -10.01 -14.60
CA ARG A 7 -0.36 -11.05 -13.72
C ARG A 7 -1.45 -11.58 -12.79
N ILE A 8 -2.34 -10.72 -12.30
CA ILE A 8 -3.50 -11.13 -11.50
C ILE A 8 -4.44 -12.02 -12.32
N GLU A 9 -4.77 -11.63 -13.57
CA GLU A 9 -5.57 -12.46 -14.50
C GLU A 9 -4.98 -13.87 -14.62
N ARG A 10 -3.68 -13.96 -14.89
CA ARG A 10 -2.99 -15.25 -15.01
C ARG A 10 -3.07 -16.07 -13.72
N LEU A 11 -2.89 -15.44 -12.57
CA LEU A 11 -2.97 -16.12 -11.28
C LEU A 11 -4.39 -16.63 -10.98
N CYS A 12 -5.44 -15.89 -11.34
CA CYS A 12 -6.82 -16.37 -11.26
C CYS A 12 -7.07 -17.64 -12.09
N ARG A 13 -6.24 -17.93 -13.11
CA ARG A 13 -6.34 -19.14 -13.95
C ARG A 13 -5.40 -20.27 -13.55
N GLU A 14 -4.26 -19.96 -12.93
CA GLU A 14 -3.18 -20.94 -12.71
C GLU A 14 -2.88 -21.21 -11.23
N ASN A 15 -3.32 -20.35 -10.31
CA ASN A 15 -2.97 -20.44 -8.91
C ASN A 15 -4.21 -20.70 -8.03
N ILE A 16 -4.19 -21.84 -7.31
CA ILE A 16 -5.31 -22.29 -6.48
C ILE A 16 -5.73 -21.28 -5.39
N VAL A 17 -4.79 -20.48 -4.88
CA VAL A 17 -5.10 -19.46 -3.87
C VAL A 17 -5.90 -18.32 -4.51
N PHE A 18 -5.51 -17.88 -5.71
CA PHE A 18 -6.24 -16.83 -6.42
C PHE A 18 -7.59 -17.32 -6.94
N MET A 19 -7.68 -18.59 -7.36
CA MET A 19 -8.98 -19.23 -7.69
C MET A 19 -9.90 -19.23 -6.46
N ALA A 20 -9.40 -19.68 -5.30
CA ALA A 20 -10.21 -19.72 -4.09
C ALA A 20 -10.65 -18.31 -3.63
N LEU A 21 -9.73 -17.34 -3.64
CA LEU A 21 -10.03 -15.95 -3.26
C LEU A 21 -11.01 -15.26 -4.22
N GLY A 22 -10.89 -15.55 -5.52
CA GLY A 22 -11.77 -15.02 -6.55
C GLY A 22 -13.08 -15.80 -6.74
N ALA A 23 -13.34 -16.82 -5.92
CA ALA A 23 -14.46 -17.75 -6.10
C ALA A 23 -14.52 -18.35 -7.53
N ASP A 24 -13.35 -18.72 -8.05
CA ASP A 24 -13.11 -19.23 -9.42
C ASP A 24 -13.50 -18.25 -10.55
N LEU A 25 -13.67 -16.96 -10.24
CA LEU A 25 -13.81 -15.94 -11.26
C LEU A 25 -12.48 -15.79 -12.02
N GLN A 26 -12.56 -15.82 -13.35
CA GLN A 26 -11.41 -15.63 -14.26
C GLN A 26 -11.56 -14.33 -15.06
N PRO A 27 -11.53 -13.15 -14.40
CA PRO A 27 -11.67 -11.88 -15.09
C PRO A 27 -10.43 -11.60 -15.95
N ASP A 28 -10.62 -10.93 -17.08
CA ASP A 28 -9.50 -10.44 -17.86
C ASP A 28 -8.81 -9.25 -17.18
N HIS A 29 -7.59 -8.94 -17.61
CA HIS A 29 -6.80 -7.84 -17.08
C HIS A 29 -7.48 -6.46 -17.21
N SER A 30 -8.34 -6.27 -18.20
CA SER A 30 -9.08 -5.02 -18.42
C SER A 30 -10.14 -4.83 -17.34
N THR A 31 -10.91 -5.89 -17.05
CA THR A 31 -11.91 -5.92 -15.97
C THR A 31 -11.27 -5.63 -14.61
N ILE A 32 -10.11 -6.23 -14.34
CA ILE A 32 -9.35 -5.97 -13.10
C ILE A 32 -8.89 -4.51 -13.04
N ALA A 33 -8.32 -3.98 -14.14
CA ALA A 33 -7.83 -2.61 -14.19
C ALA A 33 -8.97 -1.58 -14.04
N ASP A 34 -10.10 -1.82 -14.71
CA ASP A 34 -11.30 -1.00 -14.62
C ASP A 34 -11.88 -0.99 -13.21
N PHE A 35 -11.93 -2.15 -12.54
CA PHE A 35 -12.38 -2.24 -11.15
C PHE A 35 -11.49 -1.40 -10.21
N ILE A 36 -10.15 -1.55 -10.33
CA ILE A 36 -9.19 -0.86 -9.48
C ILE A 36 -9.27 0.66 -9.71
N SER A 37 -9.32 1.10 -10.97
CA SER A 37 -9.38 2.52 -11.32
C SER A 37 -10.68 3.21 -10.88
N ARG A 38 -11.79 2.48 -10.83
CA ARG A 38 -13.10 3.00 -10.38
C ARG A 38 -13.28 3.01 -8.87
N SER A 39 -12.45 2.30 -8.12
CA SER A 39 -12.64 2.07 -6.67
C SER A 39 -11.48 2.54 -5.78
N PRO A 40 -10.83 3.69 -6.04
CA PRO A 40 -9.61 4.07 -5.32
C PRO A 40 -9.83 4.25 -3.81
N GLU A 41 -10.91 4.91 -3.41
CA GLU A 41 -11.20 5.17 -1.98
C GLU A 41 -11.51 3.89 -1.22
N THR A 42 -12.34 3.00 -1.80
CA THR A 42 -12.68 1.71 -1.20
C THR A 42 -11.46 0.82 -1.03
N ILE A 43 -10.60 0.75 -2.04
CA ILE A 43 -9.36 -0.02 -1.98
C ILE A 43 -8.41 0.57 -0.93
N GLY A 44 -8.30 1.90 -0.86
CA GLY A 44 -7.53 2.58 0.17
C GLY A 44 -8.00 2.21 1.57
N GLY A 45 -9.31 2.32 1.84
CA GLY A 45 -9.89 1.96 3.14
C GLY A 45 -9.69 0.49 3.50
N LEU A 46 -9.87 -0.43 2.55
CA LEU A 46 -9.62 -1.85 2.77
C LEU A 46 -8.14 -2.12 3.08
N PHE A 47 -7.23 -1.48 2.36
CA PHE A 47 -5.80 -1.62 2.60
C PHE A 47 -5.42 -1.15 4.00
N THR A 48 -5.97 -0.02 4.47
CA THR A 48 -5.80 0.44 5.85
C THR A 48 -6.26 -0.61 6.86
N GLN A 49 -7.43 -1.23 6.66
CA GLN A 49 -7.93 -2.28 7.55
C GLN A 49 -7.01 -3.51 7.57
N ILE A 50 -6.45 -3.90 6.43
CA ILE A 50 -5.48 -5.00 6.34
C ILE A 50 -4.24 -4.66 7.17
N VAL A 51 -3.66 -3.46 7.00
CA VAL A 51 -2.48 -3.01 7.76
C VAL A 51 -2.78 -2.98 9.26
N MET A 52 -3.93 -2.43 9.68
CA MET A 52 -4.32 -2.42 11.09
C MET A 52 -4.52 -3.82 11.67
N THR A 53 -5.01 -4.76 10.87
CA THR A 53 -5.16 -6.16 11.28
C THR A 53 -3.80 -6.82 11.46
N CYS A 54 -2.86 -6.59 10.52
CA CYS A 54 -1.48 -7.05 10.65
C CYS A 54 -0.79 -6.47 11.90
N ASP A 55 -1.03 -5.20 12.22
CA ASP A 55 -0.50 -4.59 13.46
C ASP A 55 -1.03 -5.29 14.71
N LYS A 56 -2.34 -5.52 14.78
CA LYS A 56 -2.99 -6.22 15.91
C LYS A 56 -2.47 -7.65 16.08
N LEU A 57 -2.10 -8.32 14.98
CA LEU A 57 -1.51 -9.65 14.98
C LEU A 57 -0.01 -9.66 15.26
N GLY A 58 0.62 -8.49 15.47
CA GLY A 58 2.06 -8.37 15.71
C GLY A 58 2.92 -8.70 14.48
N LEU A 59 2.35 -8.64 13.28
CA LEU A 59 3.04 -8.95 12.01
C LEU A 59 3.83 -7.75 11.47
N ILE A 60 3.64 -6.55 12.04
CA ILE A 60 4.35 -5.33 11.67
C ILE A 60 5.45 -5.08 12.71
N GLY A 61 6.70 -5.17 12.27
CA GLY A 61 7.86 -4.84 13.10
C GLY A 61 7.89 -3.33 13.39
N LYS A 62 7.68 -2.95 14.65
CA LYS A 62 7.71 -1.55 15.12
C LYS A 62 9.13 -1.03 15.38
N GLU A 63 10.14 -1.80 15.02
CA GLU A 63 11.56 -1.49 15.26
C GLU A 63 12.18 -0.60 14.19
N MET A 64 11.60 -0.56 12.97
CA MET A 64 12.09 0.24 11.85
C MET A 64 10.97 1.12 11.29
N PHE A 65 11.13 2.44 11.43
CA PHE A 65 10.31 3.43 10.74
C PHE A 65 11.01 3.84 9.45
N ALA A 66 10.48 3.42 8.30
CA ALA A 66 10.93 3.91 7.00
C ALA A 66 10.17 5.19 6.65
N ILE A 67 10.88 6.32 6.65
CA ILE A 67 10.36 7.61 6.18
C ILE A 67 10.74 7.75 4.71
N ASP A 68 9.95 7.15 3.81
CA ASP A 68 10.14 7.35 2.38
C ASP A 68 9.27 8.54 1.92
N GLY A 69 9.94 9.62 1.49
CA GLY A 69 9.30 10.88 1.09
C GLY A 69 9.74 12.12 1.85
N CYS A 70 10.53 12.01 2.92
CA CYS A 70 11.10 13.19 3.55
C CYS A 70 12.33 13.68 2.77
N LYS A 71 12.26 14.93 2.30
CA LYS A 71 13.40 15.66 1.76
C LYS A 71 14.22 16.18 2.94
N LEU A 72 14.93 15.28 3.61
CA LEU A 72 15.76 15.63 4.76
C LEU A 72 16.77 16.71 4.33
N PRO A 73 17.00 17.74 5.16
CA PRO A 73 17.97 18.78 4.86
C PRO A 73 19.37 18.15 4.76
N SER A 74 19.84 17.94 3.54
CA SER A 74 21.26 17.65 3.27
C SER A 74 21.98 18.96 2.93
N ASN A 75 23.31 18.97 2.99
CA ASN A 75 24.12 20.14 2.62
C ASN A 75 24.02 20.52 1.12
N ALA A 76 23.15 19.87 0.35
CA ALA A 76 22.80 20.23 -1.01
C ALA A 76 21.48 21.01 -1.04
N SER A 77 21.60 22.34 -1.17
CA SER A 77 20.52 23.33 -1.40
C SER A 77 19.52 23.56 -0.25
N LYS A 78 19.70 24.71 0.43
CA LYS A 78 18.81 25.25 1.47
C LYS A 78 17.49 25.85 0.95
N GLN A 79 17.27 25.88 -0.36
CA GLN A 79 16.13 26.59 -0.95
C GLN A 79 14.82 25.79 -0.91
N TRP A 80 14.86 24.49 -0.56
CA TRP A 80 13.65 23.64 -0.62
C TRP A 80 13.62 22.48 0.39
N SER A 81 14.30 22.63 1.53
CA SER A 81 14.27 21.65 2.62
C SER A 81 13.40 22.14 3.77
N GLY A 82 12.45 21.30 4.20
CA GLY A 82 11.67 21.52 5.41
C GLY A 82 12.59 21.51 6.64
N THR A 83 12.28 22.33 7.64
CA THR A 83 13.03 22.34 8.90
C THR A 83 12.64 21.14 9.75
N HIS A 84 13.64 20.43 10.30
CA HIS A 84 13.51 19.25 11.17
C HIS A 84 12.47 19.43 12.30
N GLU A 85 12.32 20.64 12.83
CA GLU A 85 11.37 20.96 13.91
C GLU A 85 9.89 20.89 13.49
N ALA A 86 9.59 21.09 12.20
CA ALA A 86 8.21 21.06 11.69
C ALA A 86 7.69 19.62 11.56
N GLU A 87 8.57 18.65 11.27
CA GLU A 87 8.20 17.24 11.04
C GLU A 87 7.97 16.47 12.36
N LEU A 88 8.63 16.88 13.45
CA LEU A 88 8.51 16.23 14.77
C LEU A 88 7.31 16.72 15.60
N LYS A 89 6.73 17.89 15.27
CA LYS A 89 5.61 18.49 16.03
C LYS A 89 4.23 17.86 15.75
N GLY A 90 4.11 16.92 14.83
CA GLY A 90 2.87 16.16 14.61
C GLY A 90 2.62 15.02 15.59
N SER A 91 3.51 14.82 16.57
CA SER A 91 3.43 13.74 17.56
C SER A 91 2.50 14.10 18.72
N GLU A 92 1.19 14.17 18.45
CA GLU A 92 0.22 13.81 19.50
C GLU A 92 0.02 12.28 19.46
N PRO A 93 0.05 11.59 20.61
CA PRO A 93 -0.11 10.16 20.65
C PRO A 93 -1.52 9.77 20.19
N PHE A 94 -1.60 8.80 19.27
CA PHE A 94 -2.82 8.06 18.94
C PHE A 94 -3.49 7.48 20.19
#